data_AF-A0A522RNT4-F1
#
_entry.id   AF-A0A522RNT4-F1
#
_cell.length_a   1.000
_cell.length_b   1.000
_cell.length_c   1.000
_cell.angle_alpha   90.00
_cell.angle_beta   90.00
_cell.angle_gamma   90.00
#
_symmetry.space_group_name_H-M   'P 1'
#
loop_
_entity.id
_entity.type
_entity.pdbx_description
1 polymer ?
#
loop_
_entity_poly.entity_id
_entity_poly.type
_entity_poly.pdbx_seq_one_letter_code
_entity_poly.pdbx_strand_id
1 'polypeptide(L)'
;MIDPGEALGTSAQVAVTLAGFAGVVVVFGSRAVHEWSDIDKFRLRLLLTFSAMPLVLSMVGLLLLATTMSPETAWRWCSAISIVLQLPVVSRLWKVFADFPVQELETTGASRLTFYGGAAAGMAVMLLQVVNAWILAAFWPFFMTIVLAILSSTLQFMRLILNRREWA
;
A
#
# COMPACT_ATOMS: atom_id res chain seq x y z
N MET A 1 -9.64 -11.31 21.75
CA MET A 1 -8.39 -11.20 20.97
C MET A 1 -8.73 -11.51 19.53
N ILE A 2 -8.31 -10.69 18.57
CA ILE A 2 -8.52 -10.97 17.15
C ILE A 2 -7.59 -12.11 16.75
N ASP A 3 -8.11 -13.11 16.04
CA ASP A 3 -7.28 -14.16 15.46
C ASP A 3 -6.43 -13.59 14.31
N PRO A 4 -5.08 -13.71 14.37
CA PRO A 4 -4.22 -13.23 13.30
C PRO A 4 -4.55 -13.82 11.93
N GLY A 5 -4.99 -15.10 11.88
CA GLY A 5 -5.39 -15.76 10.64
C GLY A 5 -6.61 -15.09 10.01
N GLU A 6 -7.66 -14.87 10.80
CA GLU A 6 -8.86 -14.14 10.38
C GLU A 6 -8.54 -12.73 9.88
N ALA A 7 -7.74 -11.96 10.63
CA ALA A 7 -7.37 -10.60 10.26
C ALA A 7 -6.61 -10.53 8.93
N LEU A 8 -5.66 -11.45 8.71
CA LEU A 8 -4.91 -11.54 7.45
C LEU A 8 -5.80 -12.00 6.29
N GLY A 9 -6.73 -12.92 6.55
CA GLY A 9 -7.72 -13.35 5.57
C GLY A 9 -8.60 -12.19 5.11
N THR A 10 -9.15 -11.42 6.06
CA THR A 10 -9.95 -10.23 5.76
C THR A 10 -9.14 -9.18 5.00
N SER A 11 -7.89 -8.91 5.40
CA SER A 11 -7.06 -7.93 4.68
C SER A 11 -6.73 -8.37 3.26
N ALA A 12 -6.47 -9.66 3.03
CA ALA A 12 -6.26 -10.21 1.70
C ALA A 12 -7.50 -10.02 0.80
N GLN A 13 -8.69 -10.28 1.35
CA GLN A 13 -9.96 -10.06 0.63
C GLN A 13 -10.12 -8.59 0.24
N VAL A 14 -9.98 -7.66 1.19
CA VAL A 14 -10.08 -6.21 0.93
C VAL A 14 -9.07 -5.77 -0.14
N ALA A 15 -7.83 -6.28 -0.06
CA ALA A 15 -6.78 -5.98 -1.01
C ALA A 15 -7.11 -6.44 -2.45
N VAL A 16 -7.58 -7.67 -2.62
CA VAL A 16 -8.02 -8.20 -3.91
C VAL A 16 -9.23 -7.44 -4.45
N THR A 17 -10.19 -7.12 -3.58
CA THR A 17 -11.36 -6.33 -3.96
C THR A 17 -10.99 -4.95 -4.49
N LEU A 18 -10.08 -4.23 -3.81
CA LEU A 18 -9.58 -2.93 -4.28
C LEU A 18 -8.86 -3.05 -5.64
N ALA A 19 -8.02 -4.07 -5.82
CA ALA A 19 -7.35 -4.32 -7.09
C ALA A 19 -8.35 -4.63 -8.22
N GLY A 20 -9.38 -5.44 -7.92
CA GLY A 20 -10.46 -5.76 -8.85
C GLY A 20 -11.26 -4.53 -9.27
N PHE A 21 -11.65 -3.67 -8.32
CA PHE A 21 -12.36 -2.43 -8.63
C PHE A 21 -11.52 -1.46 -9.45
N ALA A 22 -10.21 -1.39 -9.24
CA ALA A 22 -9.34 -0.60 -10.12
C ALA A 22 -9.32 -1.14 -11.55
N GLY A 23 -9.35 -2.46 -11.74
CA GLY A 23 -9.51 -3.08 -13.05
C GLY A 23 -10.82 -2.67 -13.73
N VAL A 24 -11.93 -2.64 -12.98
CA VAL A 24 -13.24 -2.15 -13.48
C VAL A 24 -13.15 -0.69 -13.93
N VAL A 25 -12.56 0.21 -13.13
CA VAL A 25 -12.39 1.63 -13.50
C VAL A 25 -11.53 1.83 -14.75
N VAL A 26 -10.57 0.93 -14.98
CA VAL A 26 -9.75 0.93 -16.19
C VAL A 26 -10.57 0.51 -17.41
N VAL A 27 -11.35 -0.56 -17.32
CA VAL A 27 -12.17 -1.07 -18.44
C VAL A 27 -13.31 -0.13 -18.81
N PHE A 28 -13.96 0.48 -17.82
CA PHE A 28 -15.05 1.45 -18.04
C PHE A 28 -14.54 2.88 -18.28
N GLY A 29 -13.22 3.09 -18.31
CA GLY A 29 -12.65 4.36 -18.70
C GLY A 29 -12.91 4.67 -20.17
N SER A 30 -13.38 5.88 -20.48
CA SER A 30 -13.66 6.30 -21.86
C SER A 30 -12.42 6.39 -22.75
N ARG A 31 -11.23 6.47 -22.15
CA ARG A 31 -9.93 6.51 -22.84
C ARG A 31 -9.08 5.30 -22.51
N ALA A 32 -8.31 4.83 -23.49
CA ALA A 32 -7.30 3.80 -23.26
C ALA A 32 -6.27 4.28 -22.24
N VAL A 33 -5.74 3.39 -21.40
CA VAL A 33 -4.79 3.73 -20.32
C VAL A 33 -3.58 4.51 -20.84
N HIS A 34 -3.16 4.28 -22.10
CA HIS A 34 -2.05 5.02 -22.69
C HIS A 34 -2.34 6.52 -22.89
N GLU A 35 -3.61 6.90 -23.03
CA GLU A 35 -4.07 8.28 -23.24
C GLU A 35 -4.35 9.03 -21.92
N TRP A 36 -4.27 8.32 -20.79
CA TRP A 36 -4.47 8.94 -19.48
C TRP A 36 -3.32 9.91 -19.17
N SER A 37 -3.64 10.93 -18.37
CA SER A 37 -2.62 11.83 -17.82
C SER A 37 -1.58 11.04 -17.03
N ASP A 38 -0.34 11.53 -16.98
CA ASP A 38 0.72 10.86 -16.22
C ASP A 38 0.38 10.77 -14.73
N ILE A 39 -0.42 11.70 -14.23
CA ILE A 39 -0.94 11.75 -12.86
C ILE A 39 -1.90 10.60 -12.59
N ASP A 40 -2.83 10.32 -13.50
CA ASP A 40 -3.81 9.23 -13.33
C ASP A 40 -3.14 7.87 -13.51
N LYS A 41 -2.18 7.74 -14.42
CA LYS A 41 -1.32 6.55 -14.53
C LYS A 41 -0.53 6.31 -13.25
N PHE A 42 0.03 7.37 -12.66
CA PHE A 42 0.75 7.30 -11.39
C PHE A 42 -0.17 6.88 -10.24
N ARG A 43 -1.36 7.47 -10.12
CA ARG A 43 -2.36 7.11 -9.10
C ARG A 43 -2.81 5.66 -9.23
N LEU A 44 -3.11 5.20 -10.45
CA LEU A 44 -3.45 3.80 -10.71
C LEU A 44 -2.31 2.86 -10.31
N ARG A 45 -1.07 3.21 -10.65
CA ARG A 45 0.10 2.41 -10.27
C ARG A 45 0.30 2.36 -8.76
N LEU A 46 0.11 3.47 -8.05
CA LEU A 46 0.16 3.49 -6.59
C LEU A 46 -0.95 2.66 -5.98
N LEU A 47 -2.18 2.80 -6.46
CA LEU A 47 -3.32 1.99 -6.03
C LEU A 47 -2.98 0.50 -6.13
N LEU A 48 -2.56 0.05 -7.31
CA LEU A 48 -2.24 -1.37 -7.57
C LEU A 48 -1.06 -1.86 -6.74
N THR A 49 -0.04 -1.03 -6.54
CA THR A 49 1.11 -1.37 -5.68
C THR A 49 0.68 -1.53 -4.23
N PHE A 50 -0.11 -0.58 -3.72
CA PHE A 50 -0.59 -0.57 -2.34
C PHE A 50 -1.75 -1.53 -2.08
N SER A 51 -2.39 -2.10 -3.11
CA SER A 51 -3.33 -3.22 -2.95
C SER A 51 -2.62 -4.57 -3.07
N ALA A 52 -1.67 -4.73 -4.01
CA ALA A 52 -0.93 -5.97 -4.17
C ALA A 52 -0.03 -6.28 -2.97
N MET A 53 0.57 -5.24 -2.36
CA MET A 53 1.46 -5.42 -1.21
C MET A 53 0.74 -6.05 0.01
N PRO A 54 -0.39 -5.53 0.51
CA PRO A 54 -1.19 -6.17 1.54
C PRO A 54 -1.58 -7.61 1.22
N LEU A 55 -1.91 -7.91 -0.04
CA LEU A 55 -2.25 -9.26 -0.47
C LEU A 55 -1.06 -10.21 -0.29
N VAL A 56 0.11 -9.85 -0.83
CA VAL A 56 1.33 -10.65 -0.71
C VAL A 56 1.73 -10.83 0.75
N LEU A 57 1.70 -9.76 1.55
CA LEU A 57 2.02 -9.84 2.98
C LEU A 57 1.03 -10.72 3.74
N SER A 58 -0.27 -10.63 3.44
CA SER A 58 -1.28 -11.48 4.07
C SER A 58 -1.07 -12.95 3.71
N MET A 59 -0.76 -13.26 2.46
CA MET A 59 -0.46 -14.64 2.02
C MET A 59 0.82 -15.18 2.69
N VAL A 60 1.87 -14.38 2.81
CA VAL A 60 3.09 -14.75 3.52
C VAL A 60 2.82 -14.99 5.00
N GLY A 61 2.03 -14.12 5.64
CA GLY A 61 1.65 -14.29 7.05
C GLY A 61 0.84 -15.56 7.29
N LEU A 62 -0.14 -15.84 6.44
CA LEU A 62 -0.93 -17.07 6.49
C LEU A 62 -0.06 -18.32 6.25
N LEU A 63 0.87 -18.26 5.28
CA LEU A 63 1.79 -19.36 5.01
C LEU A 63 2.70 -19.65 6.20
N LEU A 64 3.25 -18.61 6.84
CA LEU A 64 4.10 -18.78 8.01
C LEU A 64 3.31 -19.27 9.23
N LEU A 65 2.06 -18.84 9.41
CA LEU A 65 1.16 -19.38 10.44
C LEU A 65 0.81 -20.86 10.22
N ALA A 66 0.81 -21.33 8.97
CA ALA A 66 0.59 -22.74 8.65
C ALA A 66 1.81 -23.62 8.97
N THR A 67 2.97 -23.03 9.29
CA THR A 67 4.17 -23.78 9.69
C THR A 67 4.18 -24.09 11.19
N THR A 68 5.05 -25.00 11.62
CA THR A 68 5.28 -25.34 13.04
C THR A 68 6.17 -24.33 13.77
N MET A 69 6.49 -23.18 13.16
CA MET A 69 7.34 -22.16 13.77
C MET A 69 6.66 -21.51 14.98
N SER A 70 7.46 -21.04 15.93
CA SER A 70 6.93 -20.21 17.02
C SER A 70 6.33 -18.91 16.47
N PRO A 71 5.22 -18.39 17.03
CA PRO A 71 4.58 -17.17 16.54
C PRO A 71 5.52 -15.97 16.46
N GLU A 72 6.41 -15.82 17.44
CA GLU A 72 7.41 -14.74 17.47
C GLU A 72 8.36 -14.82 16.27
N THR A 73 8.84 -16.02 15.93
CA THR A 73 9.73 -16.23 14.79
C THR A 73 9.00 -15.95 13.47
N ALA A 74 7.75 -16.38 13.35
CA ALA A 74 6.91 -16.09 12.19
C ALA A 74 6.74 -14.57 11.98
N TRP A 75 6.45 -13.81 13.04
CA TRP A 75 6.28 -12.35 12.94
C TRP A 75 7.56 -11.59 12.61
N ARG A 76 8.71 -12.06 13.08
CA ARG A 76 10.01 -11.51 12.69
C ARG A 76 10.28 -11.71 11.20
N TRP A 77 10.00 -12.90 10.67
CA TRP A 77 10.11 -13.18 9.24
C TRP A 77 9.11 -12.36 8.41
N CYS A 78 7.86 -12.28 8.84
CA CYS A 78 6.85 -11.41 8.20
C CYS A 78 7.34 -9.95 8.11
N SER A 79 7.92 -9.44 9.20
CA SER A 79 8.44 -8.06 9.25
C SER A 79 9.68 -7.88 8.38
N ALA A 80 10.59 -8.85 8.36
CA ALA A 80 11.77 -8.84 7.50
C ALA A 80 11.39 -8.85 6.02
N ILE A 81 10.46 -9.72 5.62
CA ILE A 81 9.92 -9.80 4.25
C ILE A 81 9.22 -8.49 3.89
N SER A 82 8.45 -7.92 4.83
CA SER A 82 7.78 -6.62 4.65
C SER A 82 8.77 -5.50 4.35
N ILE A 83 9.91 -5.43 5.05
CA ILE A 83 10.97 -4.45 4.79
C ILE A 83 11.52 -4.63 3.37
N VAL A 84 11.84 -5.87 2.99
CA VAL A 84 12.40 -6.20 1.66
C VAL A 84 11.44 -5.78 0.55
N LEU A 85 10.14 -6.02 0.70
CA LEU A 85 9.12 -5.64 -0.28
C LEU A 85 8.88 -4.12 -0.33
N GLN A 86 9.07 -3.40 0.77
CA GLN A 86 8.90 -1.95 0.83
C GLN A 86 10.05 -1.17 0.18
N LEU A 87 11.30 -1.64 0.32
CA LEU A 87 12.50 -0.97 -0.22
C LEU A 87 12.37 -0.52 -1.69
N PRO A 88 11.94 -1.36 -2.65
CA PRO A 88 11.78 -0.93 -4.05
C PRO A 88 10.66 0.10 -4.23
N VAL A 89 9.61 0.05 -3.42
CA VAL A 89 8.50 1.01 -3.47
C VAL A 89 8.95 2.36 -2.93
N VAL A 90 9.59 2.37 -1.77
CA VAL A 90 10.12 3.58 -1.13
C VAL A 90 11.18 4.24 -2.00
N SER A 91 12.10 3.49 -2.59
CA SER A 91 13.13 4.07 -3.47
C SER A 91 12.54 4.66 -4.76
N ARG A 92 11.52 4.03 -5.35
CA ARG A 92 10.81 4.59 -6.51
C ARG A 92 10.06 5.85 -6.13
N LEU A 93 9.32 5.83 -5.02
CA LEU A 93 8.63 7.01 -4.51
C LEU A 93 9.63 8.13 -4.23
N TRP A 94 10.72 7.84 -3.53
CA TRP A 94 11.74 8.82 -3.19
C TRP A 94 12.33 9.52 -4.42
N LYS A 95 12.60 8.79 -5.50
CA LYS A 95 13.05 9.39 -6.77
C LYS A 95 12.00 10.37 -7.32
N VAL A 96 10.74 9.94 -7.35
CA VAL A 96 9.64 10.82 -7.75
C VAL A 96 9.53 12.04 -6.84
N PHE A 97 9.67 11.87 -5.52
CA PHE A 97 9.70 12.97 -4.55
C PHE A 97 10.86 13.95 -4.77
N ALA A 98 12.05 13.45 -5.11
CA ALA A 98 13.23 14.26 -5.34
C ALA A 98 13.15 15.06 -6.64
N ASP A 99 12.49 14.50 -7.66
CA ASP A 99 12.37 15.11 -8.98
C ASP A 99 11.15 16.04 -9.11
N PHE A 100 10.14 15.94 -8.23
CA PHE A 100 8.90 16.76 -8.32
C PHE A 100 9.07 18.16 -7.70
N PRO A 101 8.94 19.25 -8.48
CA PRO A 101 8.88 20.60 -7.93
C PRO A 101 7.55 20.82 -7.19
N VAL A 102 7.62 21.46 -6.01
CA VAL A 102 6.46 21.72 -5.12
C VAL A 102 5.30 22.46 -5.81
N GLN A 103 5.56 23.17 -6.92
CA GLN A 103 4.55 23.86 -7.72
C GLN A 103 3.67 22.91 -8.55
N GLU A 104 4.18 21.74 -8.96
CA GLU A 104 3.38 20.70 -9.66
C GLU A 104 2.51 19.85 -8.70
N LEU A 105 2.79 19.93 -7.39
CA LEU A 105 1.97 19.31 -6.36
C LEU A 105 0.58 19.97 -6.23
N GLU A 106 0.49 21.26 -6.54
CA GLU A 106 -0.80 21.98 -6.53
C GLU A 106 -1.62 21.68 -7.79
N THR A 107 -0.97 21.46 -8.94
CA THR A 107 -1.64 21.09 -10.19
C THR A 107 -2.14 19.64 -10.21
N THR A 108 -1.51 18.77 -9.41
CA THR A 108 -1.93 17.36 -9.22
C THR A 108 -3.12 17.18 -8.28
N GLY A 109 -3.66 18.25 -7.68
CA GLY A 109 -4.79 18.20 -6.75
C GLY A 109 -4.52 17.41 -5.46
N ALA A 110 -3.26 17.09 -5.19
CA ALA A 110 -2.83 16.45 -3.95
C ALA A 110 -2.49 17.53 -2.94
N SER A 111 -3.29 17.68 -1.87
CA SER A 111 -2.93 18.60 -0.79
C SER A 111 -1.55 18.20 -0.23
N ARG A 112 -0.70 19.20 0.08
CA ARG A 112 0.62 19.01 0.70
C ARG A 112 0.55 18.06 1.90
N LEU A 113 -0.54 18.14 2.66
CA LEU A 113 -0.82 17.28 3.82
C LEU A 113 -0.87 15.79 3.45
N THR A 114 -1.52 15.42 2.34
CA THR A 114 -1.63 14.00 1.98
C THR A 114 -0.32 13.45 1.44
N PHE A 115 0.45 14.28 0.75
CA PHE A 115 1.73 13.88 0.19
C PHE A 115 2.79 13.70 1.28
N TYR A 116 3.02 14.71 2.11
CA TYR A 116 3.97 14.63 3.21
C TYR A 116 3.50 13.73 4.35
N GLY A 117 2.20 13.73 4.65
CA GLY A 117 1.61 12.85 5.66
C GLY A 117 1.73 11.37 5.28
N GLY A 118 1.49 11.03 4.00
CA GLY A 118 1.67 9.68 3.49
C GLY A 118 3.14 9.22 3.54
N ALA A 119 4.08 10.09 3.16
CA ALA A 119 5.51 9.79 3.25
C ALA A 119 5.97 9.59 4.70
N ALA A 120 5.56 10.47 5.62
CA ALA A 120 5.89 10.36 7.04
C ALA A 120 5.30 9.08 7.66
N ALA A 121 4.03 8.76 7.37
CA ALA A 121 3.38 7.54 7.84
C ALA A 121 4.08 6.28 7.31
N GLY A 122 4.42 6.25 6.01
CA GLY A 122 5.17 5.15 5.41
C GLY A 122 6.54 4.96 6.05
N MET A 123 7.28 6.04 6.30
CA MET A 123 8.57 5.98 6.98
C MET A 123 8.45 5.49 8.42
N ALA A 124 7.45 5.97 9.17
CA ALA A 124 7.19 5.52 10.54
C ALA A 124 6.88 4.02 10.60
N VAL A 125 6.05 3.51 9.69
CA VAL A 125 5.73 2.09 9.59
C VAL A 125 6.95 1.26 9.19
N MET A 126 7.79 1.75 8.28
CA MET A 126 9.01 1.05 7.88
C MET A 126 9.99 0.93 9.07
N LEU A 127 10.21 2.01 9.82
CA LEU A 127 11.03 1.97 11.05
C LEU A 127 10.43 1.02 12.08
N LEU A 128 9.10 1.05 12.23
CA LEU A 128 8.39 0.15 13.12
C LEU A 128 8.58 -1.33 12.72
N GLN A 129 8.65 -1.66 11.42
CA GLN A 129 8.99 -3.03 10.98
C GLN A 129 10.40 -3.43 11.41
N VAL A 130 11.37 -2.51 11.36
CA VAL A 130 12.75 -2.78 11.81
C VAL A 130 12.76 -3.11 13.30
N VAL A 131 12.09 -2.30 14.11
CA VAL A 131 11.95 -2.55 15.56
C VAL A 131 11.20 -3.87 15.82
N ASN A 132 10.19 -4.19 15.01
CA ASN A 132 9.45 -5.44 15.16
C ASN A 132 10.26 -6.68 14.81
N ALA A 133 11.09 -6.60 13.76
CA ALA A 133 11.97 -7.69 13.35
C ALA A 133 13.09 -7.96 14.38
N TRP A 134 13.55 -6.93 15.10
CA TRP A 134 14.64 -7.06 16.07
C TRP A 134 14.20 -7.32 17.52
N ILE A 135 13.12 -6.68 17.98
CA ILE A 135 12.77 -6.60 19.40
C ILE A 135 11.37 -7.13 19.70
N LEU A 136 10.33 -6.56 19.06
CA LEU A 136 8.94 -6.80 19.50
C LEU A 136 8.39 -8.16 19.11
N ALA A 137 8.76 -8.68 17.92
CA ALA A 137 8.26 -9.96 17.39
C ALA A 137 6.72 -10.11 17.47
N ALA A 138 5.98 -9.01 17.31
CA ALA A 138 4.54 -8.95 17.52
C ALA A 138 3.77 -8.93 16.19
N PHE A 139 2.50 -9.32 16.23
CA PHE A 139 1.60 -9.28 15.08
C PHE A 139 1.22 -7.85 14.68
N TRP A 140 0.88 -7.01 15.65
CA TRP A 140 0.29 -5.68 15.38
C TRP A 140 1.16 -4.76 14.53
N PRO A 141 2.51 -4.70 14.67
CA PRO A 141 3.33 -3.82 13.84
C PRO A 141 3.30 -4.27 12.38
N PHE A 142 3.40 -5.58 12.15
CA PHE A 142 3.28 -6.16 10.82
C PHE A 142 1.91 -5.83 10.21
N PHE A 143 0.84 -6.05 10.96
CA PHE A 143 -0.52 -5.76 10.52
C PHE A 143 -0.77 -4.27 10.22
N MET A 144 -0.16 -3.36 10.98
CA MET A 144 -0.23 -1.92 10.72
C MET A 144 0.29 -1.55 9.33
N THR A 145 1.28 -2.28 8.80
CA THR A 145 1.75 -2.07 7.41
C THR A 145 0.65 -2.36 6.40
N ILE A 146 -0.04 -3.48 6.58
CA ILE A 146 -1.14 -3.92 5.72
C ILE A 146 -2.27 -2.87 5.78
N VAL A 147 -2.67 -2.45 6.97
CA VAL A 147 -3.73 -1.44 7.17
C VAL A 147 -3.36 -0.12 6.47
N LEU A 148 -2.14 0.39 6.68
CA LEU A 148 -1.74 1.65 6.07
C LEU A 148 -1.70 1.57 4.53
N ALA A 149 -1.26 0.45 3.97
CA ALA A 149 -1.25 0.23 2.53
C ALA A 149 -2.67 0.14 1.96
N ILE A 150 -3.61 -0.56 2.63
CA ILE A 150 -5.03 -0.60 2.24
C ILE A 150 -5.65 0.81 2.28
N LEU A 151 -5.41 1.58 3.34
CA LEU A 151 -5.89 2.96 3.46
C LEU A 151 -5.31 3.84 2.34
N SER A 152 -4.00 3.70 2.07
CA SER A 152 -3.33 4.42 0.98
C SER A 152 -3.93 4.07 -0.39
N SER A 153 -4.17 2.79 -0.66
CA SER A 153 -4.82 2.32 -1.89
C SER A 153 -6.24 2.87 -2.04
N THR A 154 -7.03 2.85 -0.95
CA THR A 154 -8.39 3.40 -0.90
C THR A 154 -8.40 4.91 -1.18
N LEU A 155 -7.48 5.66 -0.56
CA LEU A 155 -7.33 7.09 -0.82
C LEU A 155 -7.00 7.37 -2.30
N GLN A 156 -6.12 6.57 -2.91
CA GLN A 156 -5.80 6.72 -4.33
C GLN A 156 -6.98 6.34 -5.23
N PHE A 157 -7.75 5.32 -4.88
CA PHE A 157 -8.97 4.94 -5.59
C PHE A 157 -10.02 6.06 -5.58
N MET A 158 -10.30 6.63 -4.40
CA MET A 158 -11.23 7.76 -4.29
C MET A 158 -10.77 8.94 -5.13
N ARG A 159 -9.48 9.26 -5.13
CA ARG A 159 -8.92 10.34 -5.95
C ARG A 159 -9.00 10.05 -7.44
N LEU A 160 -8.77 8.80 -7.83
CA LEU A 160 -8.89 8.37 -9.23
C LEU A 160 -10.32 8.51 -9.72
N ILE A 161 -11.33 8.32 -8.87
CA ILE A 161 -12.74 8.49 -9.25
C ILE A 161 -13.15 9.97 -9.19
N LEU A 162 -12.93 10.64 -8.05
CA LEU A 162 -13.44 11.99 -7.80
C LEU A 162 -12.76 13.08 -8.63
N ASN A 163 -11.46 12.91 -8.94
CA ASN A 163 -10.71 13.93 -9.69
C ASN A 163 -10.64 13.63 -11.19
N ARG A 164 -11.26 12.54 -11.67
CA ARG A 164 -11.27 12.20 -13.09
C ARG A 164 -12.31 13.04 -13.81
N ARG A 165 -11.82 14.05 -14.54
CA ARG A 165 -12.63 15.01 -15.31
C ARG A 165 -13.57 14.38 -16.36
N GLU A 166 -13.43 13.11 -16.67
CA GLU A 166 -14.20 12.41 -17.72
C GLU A 166 -15.62 11.99 -17.27
N TRP A 167 -15.95 12.14 -15.98
CA TRP A 167 -17.24 11.74 -15.39
C TRP A 167 -18.06 12.93 -14.85
N ALA A 168 -17.54 14.15 -15.00
CA ALA A 168 -18.21 15.41 -14.66
C ALA A 168 -18.73 16.08 -15.94
#